data_AF-A0A8S3Z2F3-F1
#
_entry.id   AF-A0A8S3Z2F3-F1
#
_cell.length_a   1.000
_cell.length_b   1.000
_cell.length_c   1.000
_cell.angle_alpha   90.00
_cell.angle_beta   90.00
_cell.angle_gamma   90.00
#
_symmetry.space_group_name_H-M   'P 1'
#
loop_
_entity.id
_entity.type
_entity.pdbx_description
1 polymer ?
#
loop_
_entity_poly.entity_id
_entity_poly.type
_entity_poly.pdbx_seq_one_letter_code
_entity_poly.pdbx_strand_id
1 'polypeptide(L)'
;MWVKPQEVLLANALWVTEHANRFFILQRRKGLGGGGGLAGLLVGTLDTVLDNKTRLYRILHQTEGSDLSYSVAETNNKKDVQEHWEWLETNVVNILETFENRDEITAFIKCKIESLVASSEKGKQYEEVEDLRTSAKKFRKYFNMPKEEKLVN
;
A
#
# COMPACT_ATOMS: atom_id res chain seq x y z
N MET A 1 2.66 -1.20 -0.03
CA MET A 1 2.29 -0.80 1.34
C MET A 1 0.85 -1.20 1.58
N TRP A 2 0.54 -1.64 2.80
CA TRP A 2 -0.84 -1.74 3.28
C TRP A 2 -1.50 -0.36 3.24
N VAL A 3 -2.78 -0.32 2.89
CA VAL A 3 -3.60 0.89 2.93
C VAL A 3 -4.84 0.64 3.77
N LYS A 4 -5.40 1.69 4.37
CA LYS A 4 -6.69 1.56 5.04
C LYS A 4 -7.73 1.08 4.01
N PRO A 5 -8.55 0.07 4.34
CA PRO A 5 -9.55 -0.45 3.43
C PRO A 5 -10.46 0.68 2.91
N GLN A 6 -10.43 0.89 1.59
CA GLN A 6 -11.27 1.89 0.93
C GLN A 6 -12.11 1.21 -0.13
N GLU A 7 -13.40 1.57 -0.17
CA GLU A 7 -14.31 1.10 -1.20
C GLU A 7 -13.85 1.58 -2.57
N VAL A 8 -13.79 0.64 -3.51
CA VAL A 8 -13.47 0.91 -4.90
C VAL A 8 -14.53 0.28 -5.78
N LEU A 9 -15.04 1.09 -6.70
CA LEU A 9 -15.84 0.57 -7.80
C LEU A 9 -14.92 -0.19 -8.75
N LEU A 10 -15.38 -1.37 -9.19
CA LEU A 10 -14.65 -2.29 -10.06
C LEU A 10 -14.50 -1.76 -11.50
N ALA A 11 -13.71 -0.70 -11.68
CA ALA A 11 -13.34 -0.20 -13.00
C ALA A 11 -12.21 -1.06 -13.59
N ASN A 12 -12.53 -2.26 -14.08
CA ASN A 12 -11.56 -3.22 -14.62
C ASN A 12 -10.84 -2.76 -15.91
N ALA A 13 -11.37 -1.75 -16.62
CA ALA A 13 -10.83 -1.33 -17.92
C ALA A 13 -9.34 -0.94 -17.87
N LEU A 14 -8.89 -0.35 -16.75
CA LEU A 14 -7.53 0.18 -16.58
C LEU A 14 -6.56 -0.77 -15.86
N TRP A 15 -7.00 -1.98 -15.52
CA TRP A 15 -6.24 -2.89 -14.67
C TRP A 15 -6.12 -4.28 -15.31
N VAL A 16 -5.01 -4.96 -15.05
CA VAL A 16 -4.75 -6.34 -15.43
C VAL A 16 -4.63 -7.15 -14.15
N THR A 17 -5.44 -8.18 -14.01
CA THR A 17 -5.30 -9.15 -12.92
C THR A 17 -4.05 -10.00 -13.15
N GLU A 18 -3.10 -9.99 -12.21
CA GLU A 18 -1.93 -10.89 -12.24
C GLU A 18 -2.19 -12.15 -11.40
N HIS A 19 -2.88 -12.01 -10.27
CA HIS A 19 -3.27 -13.12 -9.40
C HIS A 19 -4.68 -12.92 -8.87
N ALA A 20 -5.39 -14.01 -8.61
CA ALA A 20 -6.70 -13.99 -7.98
C ALA A 20 -6.90 -15.27 -7.16
N ASN A 21 -7.59 -15.12 -6.05
CA ASN A 21 -8.17 -16.20 -5.27
C ASN A 21 -9.62 -15.82 -4.92
N ARG A 22 -10.29 -16.64 -4.10
CA ARG A 22 -11.68 -16.43 -3.70
C ARG A 22 -11.94 -15.07 -3.02
N PHE A 23 -10.97 -14.56 -2.29
CA PHE A 23 -11.13 -13.39 -1.41
C PHE A 23 -10.40 -12.16 -1.93
N PHE A 24 -9.37 -12.32 -2.76
CA PHE A 24 -8.47 -11.25 -3.16
C PHE A 24 -8.13 -11.29 -4.66
N ILE A 25 -7.88 -10.11 -5.23
CA ILE A 25 -7.32 -9.94 -6.57
C ILE A 25 -6.11 -9.01 -6.52
N LEU A 26 -4.99 -9.46 -7.06
CA LEU A 26 -3.83 -8.62 -7.35
C LEU A 26 -3.94 -8.07 -8.76
N GLN A 27 -3.92 -6.75 -8.88
CA GLN A 27 -4.01 -6.05 -10.14
C GLN A 27 -2.81 -5.14 -10.37
N ARG A 28 -2.34 -5.13 -11.62
CA ARG A 28 -1.38 -4.16 -12.15
C ARG A 28 -2.09 -3.17 -13.06
N ARG A 29 -1.79 -1.89 -12.92
CA ARG A 29 -2.32 -0.84 -13.79
C ARG A 29 -1.84 -1.08 -15.22
N LYS A 30 -2.75 -0.98 -16.19
CA LYS A 30 -2.39 -0.92 -17.60
C LYS A 30 -1.59 0.36 -17.81
N GLY A 31 -0.29 0.21 -18.05
CA GLY A 31 0.50 1.28 -18.62
C GLY A 31 0.01 1.52 -20.04
N LEU A 32 -0.24 2.78 -20.40
CA LEU A 32 -0.40 3.18 -21.79
C LEU A 32 0.98 3.09 -22.48
N GLY A 33 1.48 1.87 -22.69
CA GLY A 33 2.85 1.63 -23.13
C GLY A 33 3.38 0.19 -22.99
N GLY A 34 2.56 -0.76 -22.56
CA GLY A 34 2.96 -2.17 -22.41
C GLY A 34 2.64 -3.04 -23.63
N GLY A 35 3.20 -2.71 -24.81
CA GLY A 35 3.17 -3.61 -25.98
C GLY A 35 3.22 -2.92 -27.34
N GLY A 36 4.42 -2.56 -27.80
CA GLY A 36 4.75 -2.38 -29.22
C GLY A 36 4.13 -1.21 -29.99
N GLY A 37 4.88 -0.11 -30.15
CA GLY A 37 4.67 0.85 -31.24
C GLY A 37 4.19 2.24 -30.83
N LEU A 38 4.56 3.24 -31.63
CA LEU A 38 4.32 4.68 -31.45
C LEU A 38 2.83 5.13 -31.52
N ALA A 39 1.88 4.20 -31.38
CA ALA A 39 0.44 4.44 -31.57
C ALA A 39 -0.36 4.61 -30.25
N GLY A 40 0.28 4.52 -29.08
CA GLY A 40 -0.39 4.63 -27.78
C GLY A 40 -0.59 6.05 -27.25
N LEU A 41 -0.01 7.06 -27.91
CA LEU A 41 -0.20 8.47 -27.59
C LEU A 41 -1.33 8.99 -28.46
N LEU A 42 -2.48 9.34 -27.84
CA LEU A 42 -3.30 10.53 -28.11
C LEU A 42 -4.73 10.38 -27.56
N VAL A 43 -4.86 10.41 -26.23
CA VAL A 43 -5.98 11.04 -25.52
C VAL A 43 -5.34 11.61 -24.24
N GLY A 44 -4.81 12.83 -24.19
CA GLY A 44 -5.34 14.07 -24.73
C GLY A 44 -6.05 14.84 -23.62
N THR A 45 -5.32 15.19 -22.55
CA THR A 45 -5.48 16.35 -21.62
C THR A 45 -4.77 16.06 -20.28
N LEU A 46 -3.54 16.50 -20.06
CA LEU A 46 -3.20 17.78 -19.42
C LEU A 46 -3.67 18.01 -17.96
N ASP A 47 -4.26 17.04 -17.26
CA ASP A 47 -4.40 17.10 -15.77
C ASP A 47 -3.41 16.19 -15.03
N THR A 48 -2.31 15.85 -15.72
CA THR A 48 -1.26 14.94 -15.28
C THR A 48 -0.16 15.58 -14.44
N VAL A 49 -0.31 16.82 -13.99
CA VAL A 49 0.75 17.50 -13.24
C VAL A 49 0.14 18.20 -12.05
N LEU A 50 -0.03 17.46 -10.95
CA LEU A 50 0.22 17.89 -9.55
C LEU A 50 -0.28 16.77 -8.62
N ASP A 51 0.66 15.88 -8.29
CA ASP A 51 0.76 15.16 -7.00
C ASP A 51 0.25 13.71 -6.83
N ASN A 52 -0.40 13.08 -7.81
CA ASN A 52 -0.73 11.66 -7.63
C ASN A 52 0.43 10.74 -8.02
N LYS A 53 1.14 10.19 -7.02
CA LYS A 53 2.03 9.03 -7.15
C LYS A 53 1.23 7.85 -7.71
N THR A 54 1.06 7.79 -9.03
CA THR A 54 0.18 6.84 -9.71
C THR A 54 0.55 5.41 -9.35
N ARG A 55 -0.16 4.82 -8.37
CA ARG A 55 0.19 3.50 -7.85
C ARG A 55 0.02 2.42 -8.92
N LEU A 56 1.09 1.68 -9.18
CA LEU A 56 1.14 0.70 -10.29
C LEU A 56 0.48 -0.63 -9.96
N TYR A 57 0.44 -1.01 -8.67
CA TYR A 57 -0.10 -2.28 -8.21
C TYR A 57 -1.07 -2.07 -7.06
N ARG A 58 -2.12 -2.89 -7.01
CA ARG A 58 -3.08 -2.93 -5.92
C ARG A 58 -3.55 -4.36 -5.62
N ILE A 59 -3.90 -4.62 -4.38
CA ILE A 59 -4.63 -5.82 -3.96
C ILE A 59 -6.01 -5.38 -3.50
N LEU A 60 -7.03 -6.03 -4.06
CA LEU A 60 -8.43 -5.79 -3.72
C LEU A 60 -8.99 -6.99 -2.96
N HIS A 61 -9.68 -6.76 -1.86
CA HIS A 61 -10.62 -7.74 -1.31
C HIS A 61 -11.93 -7.69 -2.11
N GLN A 62 -12.42 -8.87 -2.49
CA GLN A 62 -13.70 -9.03 -3.17
C GLN A 62 -14.61 -9.95 -2.37
N THR A 63 -15.90 -9.68 -2.47
CA THR A 63 -16.95 -10.48 -1.87
C THR A 63 -17.77 -11.10 -3.00
N GLU A 64 -17.87 -12.43 -3.03
CA GLU A 64 -18.66 -13.14 -4.05
C GLU A 64 -20.09 -12.57 -4.14
N GLY A 65 -20.53 -12.21 -5.35
CA GLY A 65 -21.87 -11.66 -5.58
C GLY A 65 -22.07 -10.20 -5.14
N SER A 66 -20.98 -9.48 -4.84
CA SER A 66 -21.00 -8.04 -4.57
C SER A 66 -20.17 -7.27 -5.60
N ASP A 67 -20.69 -6.12 -6.05
CA ASP A 67 -19.93 -5.19 -6.89
C ASP A 67 -18.96 -4.32 -6.08
N LEU A 68 -19.04 -4.38 -4.75
CA LEU A 68 -18.16 -3.66 -3.84
C LEU A 68 -16.87 -4.43 -3.63
N SER A 69 -15.75 -3.76 -3.88
CA SER A 69 -14.41 -4.24 -3.55
C SER A 69 -13.71 -3.25 -2.63
N TYR A 70 -12.71 -3.72 -1.90
CA TYR A 70 -11.93 -2.88 -0.98
C TYR A 70 -10.45 -2.93 -1.33
N SER A 71 -9.81 -1.77 -1.56
CA SER A 71 -8.35 -1.70 -1.71
C SER A 71 -7.69 -1.95 -0.37
N VAL A 72 -6.83 -2.96 -0.26
CA VAL A 72 -6.17 -3.36 1.01
C VAL A 72 -4.65 -3.14 0.98
N ALA A 73 -4.06 -3.11 -0.21
CA ALA A 73 -2.65 -2.78 -0.39
C ALA A 73 -2.44 -2.07 -1.73
N GLU A 74 -1.55 -1.10 -1.75
CA GLU A 74 -1.15 -0.40 -2.98
C GLU A 74 0.34 -0.07 -2.97
N THR A 75 1.01 -0.17 -4.12
CA THR A 75 2.44 0.11 -4.24
C THR A 75 2.86 0.37 -5.70
N ASN A 76 4.04 0.96 -5.86
CA ASN A 76 4.71 1.11 -7.15
C ASN A 76 5.71 -0.01 -7.45
N ASN A 77 6.04 -0.82 -6.45
CA ASN A 77 7.05 -1.86 -6.57
C ASN A 77 6.37 -3.23 -6.69
N LYS A 78 6.70 -3.97 -7.75
CA LYS A 78 6.20 -5.33 -7.95
C LYS A 78 6.59 -6.26 -6.81
N LYS A 79 7.82 -6.13 -6.29
CA LYS A 79 8.31 -6.98 -5.20
C LYS A 79 7.44 -6.80 -3.94
N ASP A 80 7.22 -5.56 -3.53
CA ASP A 80 6.42 -5.25 -2.34
C ASP A 80 4.98 -5.77 -2.45
N VAL A 81 4.33 -5.67 -3.63
CA VAL A 81 2.96 -6.17 -3.78
C VAL A 81 2.90 -7.69 -3.69
N GLN A 82 3.93 -8.37 -4.20
CA GLN A 82 4.01 -9.83 -4.14
C GLN A 82 4.25 -10.32 -2.72
N GLU A 83 5.10 -9.63 -1.95
CA GLU A 83 5.26 -9.92 -0.51
C GLU A 83 3.95 -9.73 0.27
N HIS A 84 3.17 -8.69 -0.04
CA HIS A 84 1.84 -8.51 0.56
C HIS A 84 0.86 -9.62 0.15
N TRP A 85 0.90 -10.05 -1.12
CA TRP A 85 0.07 -11.15 -1.62
C TRP A 85 0.37 -12.47 -0.92
N GLU A 86 1.64 -12.87 -0.89
CA GLU A 86 2.10 -14.09 -0.22
C GLU A 86 1.77 -14.08 1.27
N TRP A 87 1.86 -12.92 1.91
CA TRP A 87 1.47 -12.76 3.31
C TRP A 87 -0.03 -13.02 3.51
N LEU A 88 -0.91 -12.51 2.63
CA LEU A 88 -2.35 -12.78 2.71
C LEU A 88 -2.67 -14.26 2.49
N GLU A 89 -2.07 -14.87 1.47
CA GLU A 89 -2.20 -16.31 1.18
C GLU A 89 -1.84 -17.14 2.42
N THR A 90 -0.68 -16.86 3.01
CA THR A 90 -0.14 -17.67 4.11
C THR A 90 -0.89 -17.46 5.42
N ASN A 91 -1.29 -16.22 5.73
CA ASN A 91 -1.73 -15.84 7.08
C ASN A 91 -3.23 -15.57 7.19
N VAL A 92 -3.93 -15.37 6.07
CA VAL A 92 -5.31 -14.88 6.07
C VAL A 92 -6.24 -15.85 5.35
N VAL A 93 -5.89 -16.36 4.16
CA VAL A 93 -6.82 -17.14 3.31
C VAL A 93 -7.43 -18.33 4.05
N ASN A 94 -6.63 -19.18 4.70
CA ASN A 94 -7.15 -20.34 5.45
C ASN A 94 -8.12 -19.97 6.58
N ILE A 95 -7.94 -18.80 7.19
CA ILE A 95 -8.85 -18.30 8.24
C ILE A 95 -10.17 -17.87 7.60
N LEU A 96 -10.11 -17.19 6.45
CA LEU A 96 -11.31 -16.75 5.72
C LEU A 96 -12.18 -17.92 5.25
N GLU A 97 -11.57 -19.06 4.89
CA GLU A 97 -12.30 -20.26 4.49
C GLU A 97 -13.20 -20.84 5.58
N THR A 98 -12.93 -20.53 6.85
CA THR A 98 -13.76 -20.99 7.98
C THR A 98 -15.03 -20.16 8.18
N PHE A 99 -15.14 -19.00 7.52
CA PHE A 99 -16.32 -18.15 7.63
C PHE A 99 -17.35 -18.50 6.56
N GLU A 100 -18.61 -18.58 6.98
CA GLU A 100 -19.75 -18.76 6.08
C GLU A 100 -20.41 -17.42 5.72
N ASN A 101 -20.27 -16.42 6.58
CA ASN A 101 -20.86 -15.10 6.40
C ASN A 101 -19.88 -14.11 5.73
N ARG A 102 -20.32 -13.58 4.58
CA ARG A 102 -19.57 -12.61 3.77
C ARG A 102 -19.30 -11.28 4.47
N ASP A 103 -20.23 -10.83 5.33
CA ASP A 103 -20.06 -9.59 6.09
C ASP A 103 -19.03 -9.76 7.19
N GLU A 104 -18.97 -10.93 7.82
CA GLU A 104 -17.95 -11.29 8.81
C GLU A 104 -16.56 -11.40 8.17
N ILE A 105 -16.46 -12.00 6.98
CA ILE A 105 -15.22 -12.01 6.17
C ILE A 105 -14.74 -10.58 5.93
N THR A 106 -15.63 -9.72 5.45
CA THR A 106 -15.29 -8.33 5.14
C THR A 106 -14.85 -7.57 6.40
N ALA A 107 -15.57 -7.72 7.51
CA ALA A 107 -15.25 -7.09 8.79
C ALA A 107 -13.89 -7.57 9.33
N PHE A 108 -13.63 -8.88 9.27
CA PHE A 108 -12.36 -9.47 9.69
C PHE A 108 -11.20 -8.90 8.86
N ILE A 109 -11.33 -8.87 7.54
CA ILE A 109 -10.29 -8.32 6.65
C ILE A 109 -10.07 -6.84 6.94
N LYS A 110 -11.14 -6.04 7.06
CA LYS A 110 -11.01 -4.62 7.36
C LYS A 110 -10.21 -4.39 8.64
N CYS A 111 -10.60 -5.06 9.73
CA CYS A 111 -9.93 -5.00 11.02
C CYS A 111 -8.46 -5.46 10.93
N LYS A 112 -8.20 -6.59 10.24
CA LYS A 112 -6.85 -7.13 10.10
C LYS A 112 -5.92 -6.18 9.35
N ILE A 113 -6.38 -5.61 8.23
CA ILE A 113 -5.60 -4.68 7.42
C ILE A 113 -5.37 -3.37 8.17
N GLU A 114 -6.37 -2.82 8.85
CA GLU A 114 -6.21 -1.62 9.69
C GLU A 114 -5.16 -1.82 10.78
N SER A 115 -5.15 -2.99 11.41
CA SER A 115 -4.13 -3.37 12.40
C SER A 115 -2.71 -3.41 11.79
N LEU A 116 -2.56 -3.93 10.56
CA LEU A 116 -1.27 -3.93 9.85
C LEU A 116 -0.81 -2.52 9.48
N VAL A 117 -1.72 -1.66 9.04
CA VAL A 117 -1.44 -0.25 8.73
C VAL A 117 -0.95 0.47 9.99
N ALA A 118 -1.68 0.34 11.10
CA ALA A 118 -1.31 0.96 12.37
C ALA A 118 0.05 0.45 12.88
N SER A 119 0.36 -0.83 12.69
CA SER A 119 1.65 -1.42 13.06
C SER A 119 2.80 -0.89 12.19
N SER A 120 2.55 -0.71 10.89
CA SER A 120 3.53 -0.17 9.94
C SER A 120 3.83 1.31 10.19
N GLU A 121 2.83 2.10 10.56
CA GLU A 121 2.99 3.52 10.91
C GLU A 121 3.82 3.70 12.18
N LYS A 122 3.55 2.89 13.21
CA LYS A 122 4.36 2.88 14.45
C LYS A 122 5.82 2.53 14.16
N GLY A 123 6.07 1.50 13.35
CA GLY A 123 7.44 1.11 12.97
C GLY A 123 8.23 2.27 12.34
N LYS A 124 7.62 2.98 11.39
CA LYS A 124 8.23 4.15 10.74
C LYS A 124 8.53 5.29 11.71
N GLN A 125 7.64 5.55 12.65
CA GLN A 125 7.85 6.59 13.66
C GLN A 125 9.06 6.28 14.54
N TYR A 126 9.26 5.01 14.93
CA TYR A 126 10.45 4.61 15.68
C TYR A 126 11.74 4.76 14.88
N GLU A 127 11.74 4.37 13.59
CA GLU A 127 12.88 4.56 12.69
C GLU A 127 13.25 6.04 12.53
N GLU A 128 12.27 6.92 12.32
CA GLU A 128 12.50 8.36 12.17
C GLU A 128 13.10 8.98 13.45
N VAL A 129 12.63 8.56 14.63
CA VAL A 129 13.19 9.01 15.91
C VAL A 129 14.65 8.55 16.08
N GLU A 130 14.98 7.32 15.68
CA GLU A 130 16.36 6.82 15.71
C GLU A 130 17.28 7.58 14.75
N ASP A 131 16.80 7.88 13.54
CA ASP A 131 17.54 8.64 12.54
C ASP A 131 17.80 10.08 12.99
N LEU A 132 16.80 10.74 13.58
CA LEU A 132 16.95 12.06 14.19
C LEU A 132 17.96 12.03 15.33
N ARG A 133 17.88 11.03 16.22
CA ARG A 133 18.83 10.87 17.34
C ARG A 133 20.25 10.63 16.83
N THR A 134 20.41 9.85 15.78
CA THR A 134 21.71 9.56 15.15
C THR A 134 22.27 10.81 14.47
N SER A 135 21.43 11.55 13.76
CA SER A 135 21.80 12.80 13.09
C SER A 135 22.18 13.89 14.10
N ALA A 136 21.44 14.03 15.19
CA ALA A 136 21.74 14.96 16.28
C ALA A 136 23.09 14.63 16.96
N LYS A 137 23.40 13.33 17.18
CA LYS A 137 24.72 12.91 17.69
C LYS A 137 25.84 13.27 16.72
N LYS A 138 25.66 13.03 15.42
CA LYS A 138 26.64 13.40 14.39
C LYS A 138 26.86 14.91 14.36
N PHE A 139 25.78 15.69 14.38
CA PHE A 139 25.84 17.16 14.41
C PHE A 139 26.64 17.65 15.63
N ARG A 140 26.32 17.19 16.85
CA ARG A 140 27.07 17.55 18.05
C ARG A 140 28.57 17.24 17.93
N LYS A 141 28.91 16.10 17.31
CA LYS A 141 30.31 15.70 17.06
C LYS A 141 30.99 16.62 16.05
N TYR A 142 30.35 16.96 14.93
CA TYR A 142 30.95 17.81 13.89
C TYR A 142 31.18 19.25 14.35
N PHE A 143 30.27 19.77 15.17
CA PHE A 143 30.34 21.15 15.66
C PHE A 143 31.01 21.27 17.03
N ASN A 144 31.66 20.20 17.53
CA ASN A 144 32.27 20.16 18.87
C ASN A 144 31.36 20.73 19.97
N MET A 145 30.05 20.46 19.90
CA MET A 145 29.11 21.04 20.84
C MET A 145 29.45 20.62 22.27
N PRO A 146 29.50 21.57 23.23
CA PRO A 146 29.72 21.25 24.63
C PRO A 146 28.58 20.34 25.15
N LYS A 147 28.89 19.52 26.16
CA LYS A 147 27.92 18.59 26.77
C LYS A 147 26.75 19.31 27.45
N GLU A 148 26.96 20.55 27.87
CA GLU A 148 26.00 21.41 28.53
C GLU A 148 25.79 22.66 27.67
N GLU A 149 24.59 22.85 27.13
CA GLU A 149 24.18 24.13 26.57
C GLU A 149 23.80 25.04 27.73
N LYS A 150 24.64 26.05 28.03
CA LYS A 150 24.21 27.16 28.88
C LYS A 150 23.38 28.11 28.03
N LEU A 151 22.09 28.22 28.33
CA LEU A 151 21.26 29.31 27.82
C LEU A 151 21.87 30.61 28.33
N VAL A 152 22.35 31.44 27.41
CA VAL A 152 22.77 32.80 27.74
C VAL A 152 21.49 33.62 27.85
N ASN A 153 21.21 34.09 29.06
CA ASN A 153 20.08 34.96 29.37
C ASN A 153 20.45 36.42 29.04
#